data_AF-A0A3C7W4J2-F1
#
_entry.id   AF-A0A3C7W4J2-F1
#
_cell.length_a   1.000
_cell.length_b   1.000
_cell.length_c   1.000
_cell.angle_alpha   90.00
_cell.angle_beta   90.00
_cell.angle_gamma   90.00
#
_symmetry.space_group_name_H-M   'P 1'
#
loop_
_entity.id
_entity.type
_entity.pdbx_description
1 polymer ?
#
loop_
_entity_poly.entity_id
_entity_poly.type
_entity_poly.pdbx_seq_one_letter_code
_entity_poly.pdbx_strand_id
1 'polypeptide(L)'
;DSHTTMINGLGVLGWGVGGIEAEAAMLGQPVSMLIPEVVGFRITGKLREGITATDLVLTVTEMLRKHGVVGKFVEFFGDGLAEMPVADRATIANMAPEYGATCGFFPVDEQTLAYLELTGRDADQVALVEAYCKAQGLWREPGHEPSYSSVLALDMGDVEASLAGPKRPQDRVGLGQVRSTFELLMEQGEGAPDQDAARLEGEGGQGAVGIDASYLHASSQVCELAGEAMHLNPGAVVIAAITSCTNTSNPSVMMAAGLLAQKAVARGLAVKPWVKTSLAPGSRVVTEYLAASGLQEALDQLGFNLVGYGCTTCIGNSGPLPEPIEKAIVTGDLTVSSVLSGNRNFEGRVHPLVKANWLASPPLVVAYALAGNVRLDISRDPIAEDADGKPVFLADLWPTQAEVAEAVARVSTAMFKEEYASVFDGDATWQAISVPDSKTYHWSDTSTYIQHPPYFQGMAPEPEALTDVDGARILALLGDSVTTDHISPAGSFSADSPAGRYLVERGIHKPDFNSYGSRRGNHEVMMRGTFANVRISNEMLDDVEGGYTRHVPSGEQLPIYDAAMRYAEEGTPLIVVAGREYGTGSSRDWAAKGTLLLGVRAVIAESFERIHRSNLIGMGVLPL
;
A
#
# COMPACT_ATOMS: atom_id res chain seq x y z
N ASP A 1 -4.05 -2.72 12.17
CA ASP A 1 -3.52 -2.43 10.82
C ASP A 1 -2.19 -1.67 10.99
N SER A 2 -1.25 -1.73 10.05
CA SER A 2 0.02 -0.99 10.20
C SER A 2 -0.17 0.53 10.13
N HIS A 3 -1.10 1.02 9.30
CA HIS A 3 -1.36 2.45 9.10
C HIS A 3 -2.38 3.02 10.10
N THR A 4 -2.64 2.32 11.20
CA THR A 4 -3.32 2.90 12.38
C THR A 4 -2.62 4.19 12.82
N THR A 5 -1.33 4.33 12.51
CA THR A 5 -0.54 5.56 12.73
C THR A 5 -1.11 6.81 12.05
N MET A 6 -1.97 6.68 11.06
CA MET A 6 -2.68 7.81 10.44
C MET A 6 -3.41 8.70 11.46
N ILE A 7 -3.95 8.10 12.53
CA ILE A 7 -4.67 8.84 13.58
C ILE A 7 -3.78 9.80 14.37
N ASN A 8 -2.46 9.60 14.33
CA ASN A 8 -1.50 10.47 15.00
C ASN A 8 -1.48 11.89 14.40
N GLY A 9 -1.95 12.08 13.17
CA GLY A 9 -2.14 13.41 12.58
C GLY A 9 -3.20 14.26 13.28
N LEU A 10 -4.08 13.63 14.08
CA LEU A 10 -5.11 14.26 14.90
C LEU A 10 -4.65 14.45 16.37
N GLY A 11 -3.39 14.12 16.70
CA GLY A 11 -2.89 14.17 18.09
C GLY A 11 -3.33 13.02 18.97
N VAL A 12 -3.77 11.91 18.38
CA VAL A 12 -4.08 10.66 19.10
C VAL A 12 -2.93 9.69 18.89
N LEU A 13 -2.21 9.33 19.97
CA LEU A 13 -1.11 8.38 19.89
C LEU A 13 -1.65 6.96 19.64
N GLY A 14 -1.41 6.43 18.44
CA GLY A 14 -1.83 5.09 18.02
C GLY A 14 -0.90 4.51 16.95
N TRP A 15 -0.75 3.19 16.95
CA TRP A 15 0.12 2.48 16.00
C TRP A 15 -0.38 1.08 15.68
N GLY A 16 0.22 0.47 14.67
CA GLY A 16 -0.13 -0.88 14.25
C GLY A 16 0.44 -1.97 15.14
N VAL A 17 -0.41 -2.95 15.47
CA VAL A 17 -0.04 -4.17 16.21
C VAL A 17 -0.58 -5.41 15.49
N GLY A 18 -0.08 -6.59 15.84
CA GLY A 18 -0.67 -7.86 15.41
C GLY A 18 -2.03 -8.12 16.03
N GLY A 19 -2.80 -9.05 15.45
CA GLY A 19 -4.10 -9.45 16.00
C GLY A 19 -3.99 -9.99 17.42
N ILE A 20 -3.00 -10.82 17.69
CA ILE A 20 -2.74 -11.40 19.02
C ILE A 20 -2.48 -10.33 20.09
N GLU A 21 -1.65 -9.33 19.75
CA GLU A 21 -1.34 -8.23 20.67
C GLU A 21 -2.58 -7.35 20.92
N ALA A 22 -3.38 -7.10 19.89
CA ALA A 22 -4.67 -6.42 20.02
C ALA A 22 -5.66 -7.21 20.88
N GLU A 23 -5.76 -8.54 20.68
CA GLU A 23 -6.60 -9.45 21.48
C GLU A 23 -6.19 -9.42 22.96
N ALA A 24 -4.88 -9.47 23.24
CA ALA A 24 -4.36 -9.34 24.60
C ALA A 24 -4.74 -7.99 25.24
N ALA A 25 -4.60 -6.89 24.49
CA ALA A 25 -5.01 -5.55 24.96
C ALA A 25 -6.51 -5.45 25.24
N MET A 26 -7.35 -6.06 24.39
CA MET A 26 -8.80 -6.15 24.60
C MET A 26 -9.17 -6.93 25.86
N LEU A 27 -8.32 -7.88 26.29
CA LEU A 27 -8.47 -8.63 27.54
C LEU A 27 -7.86 -7.91 28.75
N GLY A 28 -7.39 -6.68 28.60
CA GLY A 28 -6.86 -5.84 29.68
C GLY A 28 -5.35 -5.96 29.90
N GLN A 29 -4.63 -6.69 29.04
CA GLN A 29 -3.17 -6.78 29.14
C GLN A 29 -2.52 -5.48 28.64
N PRO A 30 -1.62 -4.85 29.41
CA PRO A 30 -0.86 -3.70 28.93
C PRO A 30 0.05 -4.06 27.75
N VAL A 31 0.23 -3.11 26.83
CA VAL A 31 1.24 -3.22 25.77
C VAL A 31 2.63 -3.09 26.40
N SER A 32 3.51 -4.06 26.12
CA SER A 32 4.89 -4.05 26.58
C SER A 32 5.80 -3.51 25.48
N MET A 33 6.50 -2.41 25.76
CA MET A 33 7.45 -1.81 24.83
C MET A 33 8.66 -1.22 25.56
N LEU A 34 9.80 -1.18 24.87
CA LEU A 34 10.93 -0.38 25.33
C LEU A 34 10.56 1.10 25.24
N ILE A 35 11.05 1.92 26.18
CA ILE A 35 10.89 3.37 26.10
C ILE A 35 11.59 3.83 24.81
N PRO A 36 10.85 4.39 23.85
CA PRO A 36 11.41 4.70 22.54
C PRO A 36 12.21 6.00 22.59
N GLU A 37 13.24 6.09 21.76
CA GLU A 37 13.81 7.39 21.39
C GLU A 37 12.76 8.20 20.59
N VAL A 38 12.81 9.53 20.69
CA VAL A 38 11.92 10.43 19.96
C VAL A 38 12.75 11.30 19.02
N VAL A 39 12.47 11.19 17.73
CA VAL A 39 13.09 12.00 16.67
C VAL A 39 12.16 13.17 16.38
N GLY A 40 12.65 14.39 16.61
CA GLY A 40 11.92 15.60 16.25
C GLY A 40 12.06 15.88 14.75
N PHE A 41 10.95 16.08 14.06
CA PHE A 41 10.95 16.48 12.65
C PHE A 41 10.38 17.90 12.53
N ARG A 42 11.27 18.88 12.36
CA ARG A 42 10.91 20.28 12.26
C ARG A 42 10.38 20.61 10.88
N ILE A 43 9.17 21.16 10.79
CA ILE A 43 8.58 21.66 9.55
C ILE A 43 8.50 23.19 9.62
N THR A 44 9.01 23.85 8.57
CA THR A 44 8.94 25.30 8.38
C THR A 44 8.40 25.64 6.98
N GLY A 45 8.15 26.93 6.73
CA GLY A 45 7.71 27.41 5.42
C GLY A 45 6.26 27.05 5.08
N LYS A 46 5.95 27.05 3.78
CA LYS A 46 4.66 26.67 3.18
C LYS A 46 4.90 25.94 1.86
N LEU A 47 4.02 25.01 1.49
CA LEU A 47 4.10 24.33 0.20
C LEU A 47 3.93 25.33 -0.95
N ARG A 48 4.76 25.18 -1.98
CA ARG A 48 4.69 25.99 -3.21
C ARG A 48 3.42 25.67 -4.02
N GLU A 49 3.04 26.59 -4.88
CA GLU A 49 1.95 26.41 -5.85
C GLU A 49 2.15 25.09 -6.61
N GLY A 50 1.07 24.30 -6.71
CA GLY A 50 1.07 23.02 -7.42
C GLY A 50 1.67 21.83 -6.67
N ILE A 51 2.28 22.02 -5.49
CA ILE A 51 2.78 20.93 -4.63
C ILE A 51 1.65 20.40 -3.73
N THR A 52 1.60 19.08 -3.55
CA THR A 52 0.56 18.40 -2.78
C THR A 52 1.05 17.82 -1.45
N ALA A 53 0.13 17.47 -0.57
CA ALA A 53 0.43 16.73 0.66
C ALA A 53 1.10 15.37 0.38
N THR A 54 0.81 14.76 -0.78
CA THR A 54 1.47 13.51 -1.19
C THR A 54 2.95 13.74 -1.47
N ASP A 55 3.32 14.82 -2.15
CA ASP A 55 4.72 15.17 -2.43
C ASP A 55 5.51 15.40 -1.13
N LEU A 56 4.86 16.06 -0.15
CA LEU A 56 5.42 16.28 1.17
C LEU A 56 5.68 14.96 1.91
N VAL A 57 4.70 14.05 1.97
CA VAL A 57 4.92 12.76 2.68
C VAL A 57 5.97 11.89 2.00
N LEU A 58 6.06 11.88 0.66
CA LEU A 58 7.10 11.13 -0.04
C LEU A 58 8.50 11.67 0.28
N THR A 59 8.64 13.00 0.35
CA THR A 59 9.89 13.67 0.77
C THR A 59 10.24 13.32 2.22
N VAL A 60 9.27 13.40 3.14
CA VAL A 60 9.46 13.03 4.55
C VAL A 60 9.84 11.55 4.69
N THR A 61 9.22 10.66 3.90
CA THR A 61 9.49 9.22 3.92
C THR A 61 10.93 8.92 3.51
N GLU A 62 11.41 9.53 2.42
CA GLU A 62 12.80 9.42 1.98
C GLU A 62 13.79 9.88 3.07
N MET A 63 13.56 11.05 3.65
CA MET A 63 14.43 11.63 4.69
C MET A 63 14.48 10.76 5.95
N LEU A 64 13.32 10.32 6.46
CA LEU A 64 13.23 9.51 7.67
C LEU A 64 13.80 8.10 7.49
N ARG A 65 13.64 7.50 6.30
CA ARG A 65 14.32 6.22 6.01
C ARG A 65 15.82 6.36 5.98
N LYS A 66 16.35 7.43 5.36
CA LYS A 66 17.78 7.70 5.35
C LYS A 66 18.34 7.93 6.76
N HIS A 67 17.56 8.53 7.66
CA HIS A 67 17.95 8.75 9.06
C HIS A 67 17.93 7.48 9.92
N GLY A 68 17.01 6.54 9.63
CA GLY A 68 16.88 5.28 10.38
C GLY A 68 16.08 5.44 11.67
N VAL A 69 14.74 5.45 11.55
CA VAL A 69 13.81 5.63 12.68
C VAL A 69 13.09 4.35 13.11
N VAL A 70 13.62 3.17 12.74
CA VAL A 70 13.05 1.87 13.13
C VAL A 70 13.02 1.74 14.66
N GLY A 71 11.83 1.45 15.20
CA GLY A 71 11.61 1.31 16.65
C GLY A 71 11.58 2.63 17.44
N LYS A 72 11.67 3.77 16.77
CA LYS A 72 11.61 5.11 17.38
C LYS A 72 10.24 5.75 17.18
N PHE A 73 9.97 6.80 17.93
CA PHE A 73 8.87 7.72 17.65
C PHE A 73 9.39 8.86 16.78
N VAL A 74 8.56 9.34 15.86
CA VAL A 74 8.79 10.60 15.16
C VAL A 74 7.72 11.58 15.64
N GLU A 75 8.12 12.76 16.07
CA GLU A 75 7.22 13.82 16.46
C GLU A 75 7.46 15.04 15.59
N PHE A 76 6.41 15.53 14.93
CA PHE A 76 6.46 16.69 14.06
C PHE A 76 6.23 17.96 14.87
N PHE A 77 7.09 18.96 14.65
CA PHE A 77 7.04 20.25 15.35
C PHE A 77 7.45 21.40 14.44
N GLY A 78 7.41 22.62 14.95
CA GLY A 78 7.75 23.85 14.22
C GLY A 78 6.54 24.66 13.76
N ASP A 79 6.80 25.86 13.26
CA ASP A 79 5.76 26.82 12.91
C ASP A 79 5.05 26.50 11.59
N GLY A 80 5.63 25.64 10.74
CA GLY A 80 4.96 25.15 9.53
C GLY A 80 3.69 24.36 9.81
N LEU A 81 3.49 23.86 11.04
CA LEU A 81 2.29 23.13 11.44
C LEU A 81 1.06 24.03 11.64
N ALA A 82 1.25 25.32 11.94
CA ALA A 82 0.18 26.22 12.38
C ALA A 82 -0.97 26.34 11.35
N GLU A 83 -0.63 26.24 10.06
CA GLU A 83 -1.58 26.29 8.95
C GLU A 83 -1.77 24.94 8.25
N MET A 84 -1.10 23.88 8.72
CA MET A 84 -1.18 22.55 8.11
C MET A 84 -2.47 21.85 8.52
N PRO A 85 -3.42 21.59 7.60
CA PRO A 85 -4.67 20.92 7.93
C PRO A 85 -4.43 19.50 8.45
N VAL A 86 -5.35 18.99 9.28
CA VAL A 86 -5.27 17.62 9.83
C VAL A 86 -5.19 16.56 8.73
N ALA A 87 -5.84 16.77 7.59
CA ALA A 87 -5.78 15.84 6.46
C ALA A 87 -4.33 15.67 5.94
N ASP A 88 -3.55 16.75 5.86
CA ASP A 88 -2.14 16.71 5.44
C ASP A 88 -1.27 16.01 6.49
N ARG A 89 -1.51 16.32 7.78
CA ARG A 89 -0.84 15.64 8.92
C ARG A 89 -1.12 14.15 8.91
N ALA A 90 -2.38 13.76 8.67
CA ALA A 90 -2.80 12.37 8.60
C ALA A 90 -2.16 11.64 7.42
N THR A 91 -2.01 12.29 6.26
CA THR A 91 -1.26 11.76 5.12
C THR A 91 0.20 11.45 5.52
N ILE A 92 0.87 12.35 6.24
CA ILE A 92 2.26 12.14 6.72
C ILE A 92 2.35 11.04 7.77
N ALA A 93 1.45 11.07 8.76
CA ALA A 93 1.40 10.10 9.85
C ALA A 93 1.01 8.69 9.38
N ASN A 94 0.22 8.59 8.32
CA ASN A 94 -0.17 7.32 7.70
C ASN A 94 1.06 6.51 7.28
N MET A 95 2.04 7.15 6.63
CA MET A 95 3.23 6.47 6.08
C MET A 95 4.31 6.15 7.12
N ALA A 96 4.01 6.22 8.43
CA ALA A 96 4.95 5.85 9.47
C ALA A 96 5.56 4.46 9.35
N PRO A 97 4.80 3.40 9.02
CA PRO A 97 5.36 2.08 8.75
C PRO A 97 6.33 2.09 7.56
N GLU A 98 6.07 2.93 6.55
CA GLU A 98 6.88 3.02 5.34
C GLU A 98 8.22 3.73 5.60
N TYR A 99 8.30 4.66 6.56
CA TYR A 99 9.58 5.19 7.05
C TYR A 99 10.15 4.49 8.30
N GLY A 100 9.43 3.53 8.87
CA GLY A 100 9.91 2.59 9.90
C GLY A 100 9.62 3.03 11.32
N ALA A 101 9.06 4.21 11.53
CA ALA A 101 8.74 4.68 12.87
C ALA A 101 7.58 3.87 13.48
N THR A 102 7.56 3.80 14.80
CA THR A 102 6.39 3.24 15.51
C THR A 102 5.18 4.15 15.33
N CYS A 103 5.38 5.47 15.31
CA CYS A 103 4.37 6.48 15.04
C CYS A 103 4.98 7.74 14.40
N GLY A 104 4.15 8.53 13.74
CA GLY A 104 4.46 9.90 13.30
C GLY A 104 3.46 10.87 13.94
N PHE A 105 3.83 11.46 15.07
CA PHE A 105 2.93 12.20 15.96
C PHE A 105 2.88 13.69 15.65
N PHE A 106 1.66 14.25 15.58
CA PHE A 106 1.41 15.69 15.51
C PHE A 106 0.67 16.12 16.78
N PRO A 107 1.16 17.12 17.54
CA PRO A 107 0.47 17.57 18.74
C PRO A 107 -0.88 18.23 18.44
N VAL A 108 -1.75 18.29 19.45
CA VAL A 108 -3.08 18.91 19.34
C VAL A 108 -2.92 20.44 19.28
N ASP A 109 -3.61 21.06 18.32
CA ASP A 109 -3.64 22.52 18.15
C ASP A 109 -4.96 23.00 17.54
N GLU A 110 -5.00 24.26 17.09
CA GLU A 110 -6.19 24.88 16.50
C GLU A 110 -6.70 24.14 15.25
N GLN A 111 -5.82 23.56 14.43
CA GLN A 111 -6.23 22.79 13.25
C GLN A 111 -6.89 21.47 13.65
N THR A 112 -6.47 20.89 14.78
CA THR A 112 -7.16 19.74 15.37
C THR A 112 -8.60 20.09 15.74
N LEU A 113 -8.82 21.22 16.43
CA LEU A 113 -10.17 21.64 16.80
C LEU A 113 -11.04 21.96 15.57
N ALA A 114 -10.49 22.69 14.60
CA ALA A 114 -11.19 22.99 13.35
C ALA A 114 -11.65 21.72 12.61
N TYR A 115 -10.83 20.66 12.62
CA TYR A 115 -11.20 19.37 12.05
C TYR A 115 -12.29 18.65 12.86
N LEU A 116 -12.24 18.69 14.20
CA LEU A 116 -13.30 18.10 15.04
C LEU A 116 -14.65 18.80 14.82
N GLU A 117 -14.65 20.12 14.70
CA GLU A 117 -15.83 20.92 14.36
C GLU A 117 -16.36 20.59 12.96
N LEU A 118 -15.49 20.58 11.95
CA LEU A 118 -15.84 20.23 10.58
C LEU A 118 -16.47 18.83 10.51
N THR A 119 -15.90 17.85 11.22
CA THR A 119 -16.41 16.48 11.25
C THR A 119 -17.61 16.27 12.18
N GLY A 120 -18.18 17.35 12.71
CA GLY A 120 -19.46 17.36 13.40
C GLY A 120 -19.43 16.88 14.84
N ARG A 121 -18.27 16.93 15.51
CA ARG A 121 -18.19 16.70 16.97
C ARG A 121 -18.92 17.81 17.72
N ASP A 122 -19.50 17.45 18.87
CA ASP A 122 -20.28 18.37 19.68
C ASP A 122 -19.40 19.48 20.26
N ALA A 123 -19.93 20.70 20.35
CA ALA A 123 -19.18 21.87 20.83
C ALA A 123 -18.61 21.66 22.24
N ASP A 124 -19.36 21.01 23.14
CA ASP A 124 -18.91 20.68 24.50
C ASP A 124 -17.71 19.70 24.47
N GLN A 125 -17.70 18.76 23.52
CA GLN A 125 -16.59 17.82 23.35
C GLN A 125 -15.35 18.53 22.81
N VAL A 126 -15.50 19.44 21.84
CA VAL A 126 -14.40 20.24 21.29
C VAL A 126 -13.79 21.12 22.38
N ALA A 127 -14.62 21.81 23.17
CA ALA A 127 -14.18 22.64 24.29
C ALA A 127 -13.46 21.81 25.37
N LEU A 128 -13.94 20.60 25.66
CA LEU A 128 -13.28 19.67 26.58
C LEU A 128 -11.89 19.27 26.08
N VAL A 129 -11.75 18.92 24.80
CA VAL A 129 -10.45 18.56 24.20
C VAL A 129 -9.45 19.70 24.37
N GLU A 130 -9.85 20.93 24.02
CA GLU A 130 -8.99 22.10 24.17
C GLU A 130 -8.55 22.31 25.63
N ALA A 131 -9.52 22.38 26.55
CA ALA A 131 -9.25 22.64 27.96
C ALA A 131 -8.37 21.55 28.59
N TYR A 132 -8.64 20.28 28.28
CA TYR A 132 -7.86 19.15 28.77
C TYR A 132 -6.44 19.17 28.22
N CYS A 133 -6.26 19.32 26.91
CA CYS A 133 -4.94 19.32 26.29
C CYS A 133 -4.06 20.47 26.80
N LYS A 134 -4.63 21.67 26.99
CA LYS A 134 -3.92 22.81 27.60
C LYS A 134 -3.54 22.53 29.05
N ALA A 135 -4.46 21.98 29.86
CA ALA A 135 -4.18 21.67 31.27
C ALA A 135 -3.12 20.57 31.46
N GLN A 136 -3.05 19.60 30.53
CA GLN A 136 -2.08 18.50 30.58
C GLN A 136 -0.75 18.81 29.88
N GLY A 137 -0.59 19.99 29.27
CA GLY A 137 0.62 20.33 28.50
C GLY A 137 0.77 19.55 27.19
N LEU A 138 -0.35 19.09 26.61
CA LEU A 138 -0.42 18.37 25.33
C LEU A 138 -0.72 19.32 24.15
N TRP A 139 -1.00 20.59 24.44
CA TRP A 139 -1.31 21.62 23.44
C TRP A 139 -0.02 22.14 22.78
N ARG A 140 -0.03 22.27 21.45
CA ARG A 140 1.08 22.87 20.69
C ARG A 140 1.06 24.39 20.86
N GLU A 141 2.14 24.96 21.34
CA GLU A 141 2.35 26.41 21.38
C GLU A 141 3.25 26.86 20.21
N PRO A 142 3.06 28.07 19.65
CA PRO A 142 3.98 28.65 18.67
C PRO A 142 5.42 28.70 19.19
N GLY A 143 6.38 28.30 18.34
CA GLY A 143 7.80 28.22 18.74
C GLY A 143 8.14 27.15 19.78
N HIS A 144 7.21 26.24 20.14
CA HIS A 144 7.51 25.14 21.07
C HIS A 144 8.52 24.16 20.43
N GLU A 145 9.64 23.94 21.13
CA GLU A 145 10.66 22.96 20.76
C GLU A 145 10.91 21.98 21.94
N PRO A 146 10.22 20.83 21.97
CA PRO A 146 10.52 19.77 22.93
C PRO A 146 11.96 19.24 22.80
N SER A 147 12.44 18.56 23.85
CA SER A 147 13.76 17.92 23.84
C SER A 147 13.70 16.56 23.15
N TYR A 148 14.30 16.46 21.96
CA TYR A 148 14.32 15.24 21.17
C TYR A 148 15.68 14.52 21.23
N SER A 149 15.68 13.20 20.99
CA SER A 149 16.90 12.38 20.88
C SER A 149 17.75 12.77 19.67
N SER A 150 17.09 13.18 18.58
CA SER A 150 17.73 13.76 17.39
C SER A 150 16.71 14.62 16.64
N VAL A 151 17.18 15.54 15.78
CA VAL A 151 16.30 16.46 15.03
C VAL A 151 16.63 16.44 13.54
N LEU A 152 15.60 16.36 12.71
CA LEU A 152 15.64 16.68 11.28
C LEU A 152 14.83 17.96 11.03
N ALA A 153 15.10 18.63 9.90
CA ALA A 153 14.34 19.81 9.49
C ALA A 153 14.04 19.77 7.99
N LEU A 154 12.85 20.25 7.62
CA LEU A 154 12.40 20.41 6.23
C LEU A 154 11.67 21.74 6.09
N ASP A 155 12.11 22.57 5.14
CA ASP A 155 11.31 23.69 4.65
C ASP A 155 10.35 23.17 3.58
N MET A 156 9.05 23.39 3.75
CA MET A 156 8.03 22.98 2.78
C MET A 156 8.20 23.67 1.41
N GLY A 157 8.94 24.79 1.35
CA GLY A 157 9.31 25.45 0.10
C GLY A 157 10.24 24.63 -0.78
N ASP A 158 11.02 23.71 -0.20
CA ASP A 158 11.98 22.86 -0.93
C ASP A 158 11.33 21.60 -1.52
N VAL A 159 10.07 21.34 -1.20
CA VAL A 159 9.33 20.17 -1.71
C VAL A 159 9.05 20.33 -3.20
N GLU A 160 9.23 19.25 -3.95
CA GLU A 160 9.04 19.16 -5.40
C GLU A 160 8.02 18.08 -5.74
N ALA A 161 7.30 18.27 -6.86
CA ALA A 161 6.37 17.27 -7.37
C ALA A 161 7.13 15.96 -7.64
N SER A 162 6.64 14.85 -7.09
CA SER A 162 7.36 13.58 -7.13
C SER A 162 6.44 12.37 -7.11
N LEU A 163 6.99 11.26 -7.59
CA LEU A 163 6.42 9.92 -7.43
C LEU A 163 7.36 9.12 -6.50
N ALA A 164 6.90 7.99 -5.99
CA ALA A 164 7.80 7.01 -5.38
C ALA A 164 7.67 5.64 -6.04
N GLY A 165 8.78 5.02 -6.39
CA GLY A 165 8.82 3.77 -7.12
C GLY A 165 10.12 3.53 -7.88
N PRO A 166 10.18 2.48 -8.71
CA PRO A 166 9.07 1.60 -9.10
C PRO A 166 8.77 0.43 -8.13
N LYS A 167 9.57 0.25 -7.07
CA LYS A 167 9.47 -0.96 -6.20
C LYS A 167 9.35 -0.67 -4.70
N ARG A 168 9.72 0.52 -4.21
CA ARG A 168 9.65 0.82 -2.76
C ARG A 168 9.08 2.22 -2.49
N PRO A 169 8.43 2.44 -1.33
CA PRO A 169 7.81 3.73 -1.00
C PRO A 169 8.80 4.87 -0.75
N GLN A 170 10.02 4.53 -0.32
CA GLN A 170 11.09 5.50 -0.06
C GLN A 170 11.91 5.87 -1.30
N ASP A 171 11.70 5.19 -2.43
CA ASP A 171 12.38 5.48 -3.70
C ASP A 171 11.71 6.69 -4.37
N ARG A 172 11.86 7.89 -3.77
CA ARG A 172 11.30 9.13 -4.30
C ARG A 172 12.01 9.51 -5.60
N VAL A 173 11.23 9.89 -6.61
CA VAL A 173 11.69 10.32 -7.94
C VAL A 173 10.98 11.62 -8.28
N GLY A 174 11.76 12.67 -8.58
CA GLY A 174 11.19 13.93 -9.04
C GLY A 174 10.41 13.74 -10.35
N LEU A 175 9.34 14.51 -10.56
CA LEU A 175 8.42 14.29 -11.69
C LEU A 175 9.13 14.22 -13.06
N GLY A 176 10.10 15.11 -13.31
CA GLY A 176 10.88 15.12 -14.55
C GLY A 176 11.92 14.00 -14.69
N GLN A 177 12.09 13.15 -13.67
CA GLN A 177 13.05 12.03 -13.68
C GLN A 177 12.38 10.67 -13.85
N VAL A 178 11.05 10.58 -13.76
CA VAL A 178 10.29 9.31 -13.81
C VAL A 178 10.64 8.50 -15.06
N ARG A 179 10.69 9.15 -16.22
CA ARG A 179 11.10 8.52 -17.49
C ARG A 179 12.48 7.87 -17.37
N SER A 180 13.48 8.64 -16.95
CA SER A 180 14.87 8.16 -16.86
C SER A 180 15.04 7.04 -15.84
N THR A 181 14.31 7.09 -14.71
CA THR A 181 14.32 6.01 -13.72
C THR A 181 13.67 4.73 -14.27
N PHE A 182 12.61 4.86 -15.06
CA PHE A 182 11.99 3.72 -15.74
C PHE A 182 12.91 3.12 -16.82
N GLU A 183 13.56 3.96 -17.62
CA GLU A 183 14.53 3.52 -18.64
C GLU A 183 15.70 2.76 -17.98
N LEU A 184 16.21 3.24 -16.84
CA LEU A 184 17.25 2.54 -16.08
C LEU A 184 16.77 1.18 -15.54
N LEU A 185 15.50 1.06 -15.12
CA LEU A 185 14.93 -0.23 -14.72
C LEU A 185 14.93 -1.23 -15.88
N MET A 186 14.62 -0.77 -17.10
CA MET A 186 14.64 -1.60 -18.30
C MET A 186 16.07 -2.09 -18.61
N GLU A 187 17.06 -1.22 -18.56
CA GLU A 187 18.47 -1.56 -18.79
C GLU A 187 19.06 -2.53 -17.75
N GLN A 188 18.54 -2.52 -16.52
CA GLN A 188 18.97 -3.44 -15.48
C GLN A 188 18.26 -4.80 -15.54
N GLY A 189 17.06 -4.85 -16.13
CA GLY A 189 16.28 -6.08 -16.33
C GLY A 189 16.61 -6.82 -17.63
N GLU A 190 16.99 -6.09 -18.67
CA GLU A 190 17.49 -6.63 -19.94
C GLU A 190 19.03 -6.63 -19.86
N GLY A 191 19.69 -7.79 -19.94
CA GLY A 191 21.15 -7.84 -20.01
C GLY A 191 21.71 -6.88 -21.08
N ALA A 192 22.89 -6.31 -20.82
CA ALA A 192 23.47 -5.18 -21.57
C ALA A 192 23.13 -5.15 -23.08
N PRO A 193 22.62 -4.02 -23.61
CA PRO A 193 22.13 -3.96 -24.98
C PRO A 193 23.26 -4.14 -26.00
N ASP A 194 22.94 -4.83 -27.10
CA ASP A 194 23.78 -4.92 -28.29
C ASP A 194 23.93 -3.52 -28.91
N GLN A 195 25.14 -2.97 -28.82
CA GLN A 195 25.45 -1.58 -29.18
C GLN A 195 25.22 -1.25 -30.66
N ASP A 196 25.06 -2.26 -31.52
CA ASP A 196 24.81 -2.07 -32.95
C ASP A 196 23.34 -1.74 -33.27
N ALA A 197 22.36 -2.08 -32.41
CA ALA A 197 20.95 -1.73 -32.62
C ALA A 197 20.64 -0.27 -32.23
N ALA A 198 21.20 0.21 -31.11
CA ALA A 198 21.01 1.58 -30.62
C ALA A 198 21.62 2.65 -31.55
N ARG A 199 22.64 2.30 -32.33
CA ARG A 199 23.30 3.21 -33.28
C ARG A 199 22.43 3.52 -34.51
N LEU A 200 21.53 2.61 -34.89
CA LEU A 200 20.66 2.77 -36.06
C LEU A 200 19.41 3.61 -35.78
N GLU A 201 18.95 3.71 -34.53
CA GLU A 201 17.81 4.56 -34.14
C GLU A 201 18.18 6.05 -34.05
N GLY A 202 19.47 6.40 -33.90
CA GLY A 202 19.94 7.77 -33.74
C GLY A 202 20.14 8.58 -35.03
N GLU A 203 20.02 7.98 -36.22
CA GLU A 203 20.33 8.64 -37.51
C GLU A 203 19.09 9.09 -38.32
N GLY A 204 17.87 8.90 -37.80
CA GLY A 204 16.63 9.39 -38.43
C GLY A 204 16.20 10.77 -37.91
N GLY A 205 16.34 11.81 -38.74
CA GLY A 205 15.96 13.19 -38.40
C GLY A 205 14.51 13.32 -37.89
N GLN A 206 14.35 14.12 -36.83
CA GLN A 206 13.08 14.43 -36.18
C GLN A 206 12.09 15.12 -37.13
N GLY A 207 11.14 14.35 -37.66
CA GLY A 207 9.84 14.84 -38.10
C GLY A 207 8.81 14.47 -37.04
N ALA A 208 7.78 15.30 -36.85
CA ALA A 208 6.71 15.05 -35.90
C ALA A 208 5.95 13.75 -36.25
N VAL A 209 6.35 12.64 -35.63
CA VAL A 209 5.63 11.36 -35.63
C VAL A 209 4.90 11.28 -34.29
N GLY A 210 3.61 10.95 -34.31
CA GLY A 210 2.72 11.02 -33.14
C GLY A 210 3.31 10.36 -31.89
N ILE A 211 2.96 10.90 -30.72
CA ILE A 211 3.50 10.55 -29.39
C ILE A 211 3.57 9.02 -29.19
N ASP A 212 2.59 8.26 -29.67
CA ASP A 212 2.54 6.79 -29.52
C ASP A 212 3.65 6.04 -30.28
N ALA A 213 4.17 6.57 -31.40
CA ALA A 213 5.27 5.95 -32.16
C ALA A 213 6.63 6.11 -31.47
N SER A 214 6.77 7.08 -30.57
CA SER A 214 8.01 7.36 -29.84
C SER A 214 8.34 6.33 -28.75
N TYR A 215 7.38 5.48 -28.40
CA TYR A 215 7.54 4.43 -27.39
C TYR A 215 7.81 3.04 -27.95
N LEU A 216 7.78 2.88 -29.29
CA LEU A 216 7.97 1.58 -29.92
C LEU A 216 9.29 0.96 -29.47
N HIS A 217 9.21 -0.30 -29.06
CA HIS A 217 10.32 -1.10 -28.56
C HIS A 217 10.21 -2.52 -29.13
N ALA A 218 11.31 -3.28 -29.14
CA ALA A 218 11.31 -4.65 -29.64
C ALA A 218 10.28 -5.56 -28.94
N SER A 219 9.97 -5.28 -27.67
CA SER A 219 8.96 -6.02 -26.90
C SER A 219 7.52 -5.54 -27.10
N SER A 220 7.29 -4.38 -27.75
CA SER A 220 5.96 -3.82 -27.98
C SER A 220 5.02 -4.82 -28.66
N GLN A 221 3.79 -4.93 -28.16
CA GLN A 221 2.79 -5.88 -28.68
C GLN A 221 1.57 -5.15 -29.23
N VAL A 222 1.00 -5.68 -30.31
CA VAL A 222 -0.32 -5.25 -30.79
C VAL A 222 -1.39 -5.96 -29.98
N CYS A 223 -2.32 -5.22 -29.41
CA CYS A 223 -3.52 -5.75 -28.80
C CYS A 223 -4.77 -5.17 -29.47
N GLU A 224 -5.83 -5.96 -29.52
CA GLU A 224 -7.14 -5.53 -30.02
C GLU A 224 -8.05 -5.27 -28.82
N LEU A 225 -8.47 -4.03 -28.65
CA LEU A 225 -9.39 -3.63 -27.58
C LEU A 225 -10.57 -2.89 -28.18
N ALA A 226 -11.79 -3.31 -27.84
CA ALA A 226 -13.02 -2.73 -28.39
C ALA A 226 -13.09 -2.67 -29.95
N GLY A 227 -12.40 -3.59 -30.63
CA GLY A 227 -12.35 -3.65 -32.11
C GLY A 227 -11.31 -2.75 -32.76
N GLU A 228 -10.46 -2.08 -31.96
CA GLU A 228 -9.36 -1.24 -32.45
C GLU A 228 -8.01 -1.88 -32.12
N ALA A 229 -7.12 -1.93 -33.11
CA ALA A 229 -5.74 -2.39 -32.93
C ALA A 229 -4.89 -1.25 -32.38
N MET A 230 -4.22 -1.50 -31.26
CA MET A 230 -3.35 -0.55 -30.58
C MET A 230 -2.04 -1.21 -30.14
N HIS A 231 -1.01 -0.40 -29.90
CA HIS A 231 0.27 -0.88 -29.40
C HIS A 231 0.35 -0.70 -27.88
N LEU A 232 0.62 -1.80 -27.18
CA LEU A 232 1.05 -1.76 -25.79
C LEU A 232 2.57 -1.76 -25.75
N ASN A 233 3.14 -0.70 -25.20
CA ASN A 233 4.58 -0.45 -25.16
C ASN A 233 5.13 -0.62 -23.73
N PRO A 234 6.43 -0.88 -23.54
CA PRO A 234 7.07 -0.79 -22.23
C PRO A 234 6.77 0.55 -21.56
N GLY A 235 6.54 0.53 -20.26
CA GLY A 235 6.16 1.69 -19.46
C GLY A 235 4.67 2.06 -19.53
N ALA A 236 3.86 1.38 -20.34
CA ALA A 236 2.42 1.64 -20.40
C ALA A 236 1.80 1.59 -18.99
N VAL A 237 1.00 2.61 -18.67
CA VAL A 237 0.22 2.66 -17.44
C VAL A 237 -1.00 1.78 -17.65
N VAL A 238 -1.03 0.59 -17.08
CA VAL A 238 -2.15 -0.36 -17.23
C VAL A 238 -3.14 -0.29 -16.07
N ILE A 239 -2.74 0.34 -14.96
CA ILE A 239 -3.59 0.61 -13.80
C ILE A 239 -3.35 2.05 -13.34
N ALA A 240 -4.41 2.83 -13.21
CA ALA A 240 -4.42 4.15 -12.59
C ALA A 240 -5.50 4.20 -11.50
N ALA A 241 -5.11 4.18 -10.23
CA ALA A 241 -6.07 4.00 -9.13
C ALA A 241 -6.01 5.15 -8.11
N ILE A 242 -7.10 5.90 -7.99
CA ILE A 242 -7.32 6.77 -6.84
C ILE A 242 -7.88 5.90 -5.72
N THR A 243 -7.02 5.55 -4.77
CA THR A 243 -7.26 4.56 -3.71
C THR A 243 -6.56 4.99 -2.41
N SER A 244 -6.64 4.13 -1.39
CA SER A 244 -6.02 4.28 -0.07
C SER A 244 -6.60 5.37 0.83
N CYS A 245 -6.68 5.07 2.12
CA CYS A 245 -6.98 6.05 3.17
C CYS A 245 -5.93 7.18 3.23
N THR A 246 -4.69 6.95 2.77
CA THR A 246 -3.59 7.93 2.78
C THR A 246 -3.96 9.25 2.11
N ASN A 247 -4.60 9.17 0.93
CA ASN A 247 -4.93 10.34 0.11
C ASN A 247 -6.44 10.56 0.00
N THR A 248 -7.28 9.53 0.02
CA THR A 248 -8.74 9.71 -0.12
C THR A 248 -9.40 10.35 1.09
N SER A 249 -8.71 10.39 2.23
CA SER A 249 -9.15 11.13 3.42
C SER A 249 -8.84 12.63 3.35
N ASN A 250 -8.08 13.07 2.35
CA ASN A 250 -7.61 14.43 2.20
C ASN A 250 -8.42 15.13 1.08
N PRO A 251 -9.36 16.04 1.44
CA PRO A 251 -10.20 16.70 0.46
C PRO A 251 -9.41 17.52 -0.56
N SER A 252 -8.28 18.12 -0.18
CA SER A 252 -7.49 18.98 -1.07
C SER A 252 -7.01 18.23 -2.31
N VAL A 253 -6.43 17.04 -2.12
CA VAL A 253 -5.93 16.24 -3.25
C VAL A 253 -7.05 15.55 -4.04
N MET A 254 -8.17 15.23 -3.39
CA MET A 254 -9.35 14.68 -4.07
C MET A 254 -10.06 15.72 -4.93
N MET A 255 -10.23 16.94 -4.43
CA MET A 255 -10.76 18.07 -5.20
C MET A 255 -9.80 18.45 -6.33
N ALA A 256 -8.48 18.44 -6.10
CA ALA A 256 -7.50 18.68 -7.15
C ALA A 256 -7.60 17.66 -8.29
N ALA A 257 -7.78 16.36 -7.98
CA ALA A 257 -7.99 15.33 -8.99
C ALA A 257 -9.27 15.56 -9.80
N GLY A 258 -10.38 15.91 -9.11
CA GLY A 258 -11.64 16.23 -9.76
C GLY A 258 -11.56 17.46 -10.66
N LEU A 259 -10.89 18.53 -10.22
CA LEU A 259 -10.67 19.75 -11.01
C LEU A 259 -9.79 19.48 -12.24
N LEU A 260 -8.72 18.69 -12.09
CA LEU A 260 -7.89 18.27 -13.21
C LEU A 260 -8.72 17.47 -14.22
N ALA A 261 -9.54 16.53 -13.76
CA ALA A 261 -10.46 15.76 -14.60
C ALA A 261 -11.46 16.67 -15.34
N GLN A 262 -12.04 17.65 -14.64
CA GLN A 262 -12.96 18.62 -15.24
C GLN A 262 -12.28 19.45 -16.34
N LYS A 263 -11.06 19.95 -16.11
CA LYS A 263 -10.28 20.68 -17.12
C LYS A 263 -9.92 19.79 -18.32
N ALA A 264 -9.59 18.52 -18.09
CA ALA A 264 -9.29 17.56 -19.15
C ALA A 264 -10.52 17.27 -20.03
N VAL A 265 -11.66 16.98 -19.41
CA VAL A 265 -12.94 16.73 -20.09
C VAL A 265 -13.40 17.96 -20.88
N ALA A 266 -13.26 19.17 -20.31
CA ALA A 266 -13.61 20.41 -20.99
C ALA A 266 -12.78 20.65 -22.27
N ARG A 267 -11.58 20.06 -22.38
CA ARG A 267 -10.73 20.06 -23.57
C ARG A 267 -10.96 18.84 -24.48
N GLY A 268 -11.93 17.98 -24.18
CA GLY A 268 -12.24 16.79 -24.95
C GLY A 268 -11.23 15.65 -24.81
N LEU A 269 -10.43 15.67 -23.74
CA LEU A 269 -9.45 14.61 -23.48
C LEU A 269 -10.12 13.35 -22.91
N ALA A 270 -9.56 12.19 -23.25
CA ALA A 270 -9.98 10.90 -22.73
C ALA A 270 -8.76 10.09 -22.26
N VAL A 271 -8.99 9.21 -21.29
CA VAL A 271 -7.98 8.26 -20.82
C VAL A 271 -7.68 7.22 -21.90
N LYS A 272 -6.41 6.80 -21.99
CA LYS A 272 -6.00 5.79 -22.97
C LYS A 272 -6.72 4.45 -22.68
N PRO A 273 -7.17 3.72 -23.72
CA PRO A 273 -8.11 2.61 -23.58
C PRO A 273 -7.55 1.39 -22.82
N TRP A 274 -6.23 1.21 -22.78
CA TRP A 274 -5.57 0.13 -22.03
C TRP A 274 -5.45 0.40 -20.52
N VAL A 275 -5.76 1.62 -20.06
CA VAL A 275 -5.59 2.01 -18.66
C VAL A 275 -6.82 1.60 -17.86
N LYS A 276 -6.64 0.71 -16.89
CA LYS A 276 -7.69 0.38 -15.92
C LYS A 276 -7.77 1.46 -14.84
N THR A 277 -8.75 2.35 -14.93
CA THR A 277 -9.01 3.40 -13.96
C THR A 277 -9.95 2.95 -12.83
N SER A 278 -9.79 3.54 -11.63
CA SER A 278 -10.70 3.27 -10.51
C SER A 278 -10.66 4.37 -9.45
N LEU A 279 -11.81 4.65 -8.84
CA LEU A 279 -11.96 5.49 -7.65
C LEU A 279 -12.49 4.64 -6.50
N ALA A 280 -11.68 4.51 -5.44
CA ALA A 280 -12.02 3.75 -4.24
C ALA A 280 -11.81 4.60 -2.97
N PRO A 281 -12.81 5.40 -2.59
CA PRO A 281 -12.71 6.31 -1.45
C PRO A 281 -12.74 5.58 -0.10
N GLY A 282 -12.11 6.18 0.91
CA GLY A 282 -12.15 5.68 2.29
C GLY A 282 -13.48 5.89 3.02
N SER A 283 -14.35 6.76 2.52
CA SER A 283 -15.68 7.01 3.08
C SER A 283 -16.66 7.55 2.03
N ARG A 284 -17.96 7.51 2.34
CA ARG A 284 -19.03 8.09 1.50
C ARG A 284 -19.02 9.62 1.46
N VAL A 285 -18.45 10.28 2.48
CA VAL A 285 -18.30 11.74 2.50
C VAL A 285 -17.48 12.23 1.30
N VAL A 286 -16.53 11.42 0.82
CA VAL A 286 -15.71 11.75 -0.34
C VAL A 286 -16.53 11.88 -1.61
N THR A 287 -17.37 10.89 -1.90
CA THR A 287 -18.25 10.93 -3.07
C THR A 287 -19.28 12.03 -2.95
N GLU A 288 -19.77 12.30 -1.74
CA GLU A 288 -20.75 13.36 -1.51
C GLU A 288 -20.19 14.74 -1.85
N TYR A 289 -18.99 15.11 -1.37
CA TYR A 289 -18.41 16.40 -1.72
C TYR A 289 -17.96 16.48 -3.18
N LEU A 290 -17.55 15.36 -3.81
CA LEU A 290 -17.19 15.33 -5.24
C LEU A 290 -18.43 15.56 -6.10
N ALA A 291 -19.55 14.95 -5.74
CA ALA A 291 -20.83 15.13 -6.41
C ALA A 291 -21.38 16.55 -6.20
N ALA A 292 -21.40 17.05 -4.97
CA ALA A 292 -21.84 18.42 -4.65
C ALA A 292 -20.97 19.50 -5.33
N SER A 293 -19.71 19.18 -5.65
CA SER A 293 -18.81 20.08 -6.38
C SER A 293 -18.92 19.95 -7.90
N GLY A 294 -19.71 19.00 -8.42
CA GLY A 294 -19.83 18.71 -9.85
C GLY A 294 -18.57 18.05 -10.45
N LEU A 295 -17.68 17.52 -9.61
CA LEU A 295 -16.39 16.95 -10.03
C LEU A 295 -16.47 15.43 -10.26
N GLN A 296 -17.42 14.74 -9.62
CA GLN A 296 -17.62 13.30 -9.80
C GLN A 296 -17.90 12.93 -11.26
N GLU A 297 -18.74 13.72 -11.94
CA GLU A 297 -19.11 13.46 -13.34
C GLU A 297 -17.90 13.50 -14.28
N ALA A 298 -16.97 14.43 -14.07
CA ALA A 298 -15.74 14.50 -14.85
C ALA A 298 -14.80 13.32 -14.58
N LEU A 299 -14.71 12.87 -13.33
CA LEU A 299 -13.96 11.65 -12.96
C LEU A 299 -14.57 10.41 -13.63
N ASP A 300 -15.89 10.27 -13.61
CA ASP A 300 -16.61 9.15 -14.23
C ASP A 300 -16.39 9.12 -15.75
N GLN A 301 -16.41 10.29 -16.42
CA GLN A 301 -16.12 10.41 -17.86
C GLN A 301 -14.70 9.96 -18.23
N LEU A 302 -13.72 10.17 -17.34
CA LEU A 302 -12.35 9.65 -17.49
C LEU A 302 -12.20 8.20 -16.99
N GLY A 303 -13.29 7.54 -16.60
CA GLY A 303 -13.31 6.16 -16.15
C GLY A 303 -13.00 5.96 -14.67
N PHE A 304 -12.73 7.01 -13.89
CA PHE A 304 -12.54 6.97 -12.43
C PHE A 304 -13.87 6.83 -11.68
N ASN A 305 -14.64 5.82 -12.07
CA ASN A 305 -15.91 5.45 -11.47
C ASN A 305 -15.69 4.94 -10.04
N LEU A 306 -16.67 5.18 -9.18
CA LEU A 306 -16.72 4.57 -7.85
C LEU A 306 -16.79 3.04 -7.98
N VAL A 307 -15.72 2.35 -7.58
CA VAL A 307 -15.66 0.87 -7.59
C VAL A 307 -15.95 0.24 -6.23
N GLY A 308 -15.97 1.05 -5.17
CA GLY A 308 -16.31 0.62 -3.82
C GLY A 308 -15.63 1.44 -2.73
N TYR A 309 -16.16 1.36 -1.51
CA TYR A 309 -15.59 1.98 -0.32
C TYR A 309 -14.72 0.98 0.43
N GLY A 310 -13.40 1.08 0.28
CA GLY A 310 -12.46 0.14 0.88
C GLY A 310 -11.07 0.19 0.28
N CYS A 311 -10.20 -0.73 0.70
CA CYS A 311 -8.79 -0.70 0.33
C CYS A 311 -8.51 -0.96 -1.16
N THR A 312 -9.31 -1.83 -1.81
CA THR A 312 -9.21 -2.15 -3.25
C THR A 312 -7.76 -2.32 -3.76
N THR A 313 -7.32 -1.54 -4.74
CA THR A 313 -5.99 -1.57 -5.36
C THR A 313 -4.87 -1.33 -4.34
N CYS A 314 -5.08 -0.53 -3.28
CA CYS A 314 -4.06 -0.29 -2.24
C CYS A 314 -3.60 -1.56 -1.54
N ILE A 315 -4.47 -2.57 -1.39
CA ILE A 315 -4.12 -3.86 -0.74
C ILE A 315 -3.76 -4.95 -1.76
N GLY A 316 -3.78 -4.64 -3.06
CA GLY A 316 -3.61 -5.61 -4.15
C GLY A 316 -4.90 -6.22 -4.68
N ASN A 317 -6.07 -5.76 -4.22
CA ASN A 317 -7.37 -6.16 -4.77
C ASN A 317 -7.69 -5.30 -6.00
N SER A 318 -6.77 -5.29 -6.96
CA SER A 318 -6.88 -4.54 -8.22
C SER A 318 -7.82 -5.19 -9.24
N GLY A 319 -8.21 -6.46 -9.02
CA GLY A 319 -8.95 -7.27 -9.99
C GLY A 319 -8.15 -7.58 -11.28
N PRO A 320 -8.75 -8.29 -12.24
CA PRO A 320 -8.08 -8.66 -13.50
C PRO A 320 -7.90 -7.45 -14.43
N LEU A 321 -6.90 -7.50 -15.30
CA LEU A 321 -6.80 -6.59 -16.45
C LEU A 321 -7.65 -7.14 -17.60
N PRO A 322 -8.00 -6.33 -18.62
CA PRO A 322 -8.64 -6.86 -19.82
C PRO A 322 -7.77 -7.95 -20.48
N GLU A 323 -8.39 -9.06 -20.89
CA GLU A 323 -7.66 -10.23 -21.44
C GLU A 323 -6.69 -9.88 -22.59
N PRO A 324 -7.04 -9.01 -23.56
CA PRO A 324 -6.08 -8.61 -24.60
C PRO A 324 -4.83 -7.92 -24.05
N ILE A 325 -4.95 -7.17 -22.95
CA ILE A 325 -3.85 -6.49 -22.28
C ILE A 325 -3.00 -7.50 -21.51
N GLU A 326 -3.62 -8.42 -20.76
CA GLU A 326 -2.88 -9.50 -20.06
C GLU A 326 -2.06 -10.33 -21.03
N LYS A 327 -2.69 -10.74 -22.15
CA LYS A 327 -2.02 -11.52 -23.19
C LYS A 327 -0.84 -10.75 -23.81
N ALA A 328 -1.01 -9.46 -24.08
CA ALA A 328 0.06 -8.62 -24.62
C ALA A 328 1.23 -8.49 -23.65
N ILE A 329 0.95 -8.28 -22.35
CA ILE A 329 1.99 -8.19 -21.31
C ILE A 329 2.78 -9.48 -21.25
N VAL A 330 2.10 -10.63 -21.17
CA VAL A 330 2.76 -11.94 -21.04
C VAL A 330 3.51 -12.33 -22.31
N THR A 331 2.94 -12.11 -23.49
CA THR A 331 3.55 -12.50 -24.77
C THR A 331 4.80 -11.68 -25.08
N GLY A 332 4.77 -10.38 -24.78
CA GLY A 332 5.92 -9.49 -25.01
C GLY A 332 6.88 -9.38 -23.83
N ASP A 333 6.64 -10.11 -22.73
CA ASP A 333 7.32 -9.93 -21.43
C ASP A 333 7.44 -8.44 -21.02
N LEU A 334 6.37 -7.67 -21.24
CA LEU A 334 6.41 -6.22 -21.10
C LEU A 334 6.55 -5.80 -19.63
N THR A 335 7.52 -4.92 -19.37
CA THR A 335 7.55 -4.14 -18.13
C THR A 335 6.54 -3.01 -18.24
N VAL A 336 5.36 -3.21 -17.65
CA VAL A 336 4.28 -2.20 -17.56
C VAL A 336 4.24 -1.56 -16.17
N SER A 337 3.54 -0.43 -16.08
CA SER A 337 3.45 0.39 -14.87
C SER A 337 2.03 0.44 -14.28
N SER A 338 1.94 0.62 -12.96
CA SER A 338 0.76 1.16 -12.29
C SER A 338 1.09 2.49 -11.63
N VAL A 339 0.10 3.38 -11.55
CA VAL A 339 0.17 4.63 -10.79
C VAL A 339 -1.01 4.66 -9.83
N LEU A 340 -0.74 4.77 -8.53
CA LEU A 340 -1.77 4.72 -7.50
C LEU A 340 -1.53 5.72 -6.38
N SER A 341 -2.60 6.25 -5.79
CA SER A 341 -2.53 7.12 -4.61
C SER A 341 -2.40 6.35 -3.29
N GLY A 342 -1.72 5.20 -3.34
CA GLY A 342 -1.46 4.33 -2.20
C GLY A 342 -0.28 4.76 -1.34
N ASN A 343 0.15 3.86 -0.46
CA ASN A 343 1.35 3.98 0.38
C ASN A 343 2.37 2.85 0.14
N ARG A 344 2.02 1.81 -0.62
CA ARG A 344 2.91 0.67 -0.93
C ARG A 344 2.88 0.31 -2.39
N ASN A 345 4.06 0.02 -2.92
CA ASN A 345 4.33 -0.25 -4.33
C ASN A 345 5.34 -1.39 -4.52
N PHE A 346 5.45 -2.30 -3.55
CA PHE A 346 6.29 -3.50 -3.67
C PHE A 346 5.90 -4.34 -4.90
N GLU A 347 6.89 -4.98 -5.52
CA GLU A 347 6.65 -5.85 -6.67
C GLU A 347 5.66 -6.98 -6.31
N GLY A 348 4.69 -7.24 -7.20
CA GLY A 348 3.64 -8.24 -6.97
C GLY A 348 2.56 -7.84 -5.96
N ARG A 349 2.66 -6.66 -5.32
CA ARG A 349 1.67 -6.18 -4.35
C ARG A 349 0.42 -5.61 -5.00
N VAL A 350 0.58 -4.79 -6.05
CA VAL A 350 -0.53 -4.06 -6.68
C VAL A 350 -1.30 -4.97 -7.63
N HIS A 351 -0.60 -5.58 -8.58
CA HIS A 351 -1.14 -6.54 -9.54
C HIS A 351 -0.01 -7.51 -9.96
N PRO A 352 -0.29 -8.82 -10.16
CA PRO A 352 0.75 -9.83 -10.46
C PRO A 352 1.51 -9.58 -11.77
N LEU A 353 0.87 -8.98 -12.76
CA LEU A 353 1.48 -8.66 -14.07
C LEU A 353 2.21 -7.32 -14.13
N VAL A 354 2.22 -6.53 -13.04
CA VAL A 354 2.80 -5.18 -13.04
C VAL A 354 4.12 -5.16 -12.27
N LYS A 355 5.23 -4.98 -13.00
CA LYS A 355 6.59 -4.97 -12.46
C LYS A 355 7.00 -3.59 -11.89
N ALA A 356 6.43 -2.50 -12.39
CA ALA A 356 6.71 -1.14 -11.92
C ALA A 356 5.48 -0.47 -11.31
N ASN A 357 5.56 -0.04 -10.05
CA ASN A 357 4.43 0.55 -9.33
C ASN A 357 4.84 1.90 -8.74
N TRP A 358 4.03 2.93 -9.00
CA TRP A 358 4.35 4.30 -8.63
C TRP A 358 3.31 4.90 -7.70
N LEU A 359 3.75 5.35 -6.53
CA LEU A 359 2.94 6.13 -5.61
C LEU A 359 2.91 7.58 -6.08
N ALA A 360 1.72 8.16 -6.21
CA ALA A 360 1.54 9.52 -6.69
C ALA A 360 0.33 10.20 -6.03
N SER A 361 0.25 11.53 -6.10
CA SER A 361 -0.95 12.25 -5.68
C SER A 361 -2.15 11.89 -6.58
N PRO A 362 -3.40 11.91 -6.08
CA PRO A 362 -4.60 11.71 -6.90
C PRO A 362 -4.64 12.49 -8.23
N PRO A 363 -4.27 13.79 -8.31
CA PRO A 363 -4.22 14.48 -9.61
C PRO A 363 -3.15 13.93 -10.55
N LEU A 364 -1.97 13.52 -10.03
CA LEU A 364 -0.97 12.84 -10.86
C LEU A 364 -1.45 11.46 -11.35
N VAL A 365 -2.25 10.74 -10.57
CA VAL A 365 -2.88 9.49 -11.04
C VAL A 365 -3.75 9.75 -12.27
N VAL A 366 -4.56 10.82 -12.24
CA VAL A 366 -5.38 11.22 -13.40
C VAL A 366 -4.49 11.65 -14.58
N ALA A 367 -3.45 12.45 -14.34
CA ALA A 367 -2.52 12.89 -15.38
C ALA A 367 -1.81 11.72 -16.08
N TYR A 368 -1.32 10.72 -15.32
CA TYR A 368 -0.71 9.53 -15.90
C TYR A 368 -1.70 8.60 -16.59
N ALA A 369 -2.98 8.61 -16.20
CA ALA A 369 -4.03 7.90 -16.95
C ALA A 369 -4.28 8.54 -18.33
N LEU A 370 -4.26 9.87 -18.42
CA LEU A 370 -4.36 10.60 -19.69
C LEU A 370 -3.13 10.36 -20.57
N ALA A 371 -1.93 10.45 -19.99
CA ALA A 371 -0.67 10.20 -20.70
C ALA A 371 -0.53 8.74 -21.16
N GLY A 372 -0.97 7.78 -20.33
CA GLY A 372 -0.98 6.35 -20.63
C GLY A 372 0.37 5.63 -20.62
N ASN A 373 1.48 6.33 -20.39
CA ASN A 373 2.83 5.76 -20.32
C ASN A 373 3.75 6.58 -19.41
N VAL A 374 4.53 5.92 -18.52
CA VAL A 374 5.49 6.61 -17.63
C VAL A 374 6.79 7.03 -18.32
N ARG A 375 7.02 6.59 -19.57
CA ARG A 375 8.12 7.05 -20.43
C ARG A 375 7.87 8.43 -21.05
N LEU A 376 6.70 9.01 -20.84
CA LEU A 376 6.43 10.41 -21.16
C LEU A 376 6.92 11.32 -20.02
N ASP A 377 7.76 12.31 -20.32
CA ASP A 377 8.09 13.34 -19.34
C ASP A 377 6.94 14.35 -19.27
N ILE A 378 5.90 14.02 -18.51
CA ILE A 378 4.69 14.86 -18.37
C ILE A 378 4.98 16.23 -17.71
N SER A 379 6.19 16.46 -17.20
CA SER A 379 6.59 17.78 -16.69
C SER A 379 6.96 18.76 -17.79
N ARG A 380 7.24 18.27 -19.01
CA ARG A 380 7.73 19.09 -20.15
C ARG A 380 7.00 18.80 -21.44
N ASP A 381 6.60 17.55 -21.66
CA ASP A 381 5.97 17.07 -22.88
C ASP A 381 4.43 17.19 -22.80
N PRO A 382 3.74 17.34 -23.94
CA PRO A 382 2.28 17.34 -23.96
C PRO A 382 1.75 15.96 -23.56
N ILE A 383 0.76 15.95 -22.66
CA ILE A 383 0.15 14.72 -22.15
C ILE A 383 -0.88 14.12 -23.12
N ALA A 384 -1.48 14.98 -23.95
CA ALA A 384 -2.49 14.62 -24.94
C ALA A 384 -2.66 15.74 -25.97
N GLU A 385 -3.44 15.47 -27.00
CA GLU A 385 -3.94 16.47 -27.94
C GLU A 385 -5.44 16.71 -27.67
N ASP A 386 -5.88 17.96 -27.72
CA ASP A 386 -7.31 18.30 -27.60
C ASP A 386 -8.09 17.94 -28.88
N ALA A 387 -9.41 18.15 -28.87
CA ALA A 387 -10.27 17.88 -30.02
C ALA A 387 -9.89 18.68 -31.29
N ASP A 388 -9.15 19.78 -31.17
CA ASP A 388 -8.64 20.57 -32.29
C ASP A 388 -7.23 20.12 -32.75
N GLY A 389 -6.64 19.10 -32.10
CA GLY A 389 -5.28 18.65 -32.34
C GLY A 389 -4.20 19.53 -31.70
N LYS A 390 -4.55 20.38 -30.72
CA LYS A 390 -3.56 21.23 -30.02
C LYS A 390 -2.91 20.44 -28.88
N PRO A 391 -1.59 20.58 -28.68
CA PRO A 391 -0.91 19.96 -27.55
C PRO A 391 -1.43 20.52 -26.22
N VAL A 392 -1.76 19.62 -25.28
CA VAL A 392 -2.16 19.96 -23.91
C VAL A 392 -1.08 19.50 -22.96
N PHE A 393 -0.56 20.42 -22.14
CA PHE A 393 0.48 20.13 -21.15
C PHE A 393 -0.12 19.91 -19.77
N LEU A 394 0.64 19.31 -18.84
CA LEU A 394 0.17 19.14 -17.46
C LEU A 394 -0.22 20.48 -16.81
N ALA A 395 0.56 21.53 -17.06
CA ALA A 395 0.30 22.88 -16.54
C ALA A 395 -1.03 23.49 -17.03
N ASP A 396 -1.55 23.07 -18.19
CA ASP A 396 -2.86 23.51 -18.70
C ASP A 396 -4.03 22.95 -17.88
N LEU A 397 -3.84 21.79 -17.25
CA LEU A 397 -4.87 21.05 -16.53
C LEU A 397 -4.71 21.13 -15.02
N TRP A 398 -3.52 21.51 -14.54
CA TRP A 398 -3.25 21.54 -13.11
C TRP A 398 -4.09 22.63 -12.42
N PRO A 399 -4.79 22.30 -11.31
CA PRO A 399 -5.54 23.30 -10.57
C PRO A 399 -4.61 24.17 -9.72
N THR A 400 -4.96 25.44 -9.61
CA THR A 400 -4.31 26.36 -8.67
C THR A 400 -4.73 26.06 -7.24
N GLN A 401 -3.92 26.45 -6.25
CA GLN A 401 -4.29 26.29 -4.84
C GLN A 401 -5.57 27.07 -4.49
N ALA A 402 -5.83 28.20 -5.16
CA ALA A 402 -7.06 28.97 -4.98
C ALA A 402 -8.31 28.19 -5.47
N GLU A 403 -8.24 27.56 -6.64
CA GLU A 403 -9.32 26.70 -7.16
C GLU A 403 -9.58 25.51 -6.22
N VAL A 404 -8.51 24.89 -5.71
CA VAL A 404 -8.62 23.79 -4.74
C VAL A 404 -9.25 24.26 -3.43
N ALA A 405 -8.81 25.39 -2.88
CA ALA A 405 -9.36 25.95 -1.65
C ALA A 405 -10.85 26.29 -1.78
N GLU A 406 -11.27 26.86 -2.92
CA GLU A 406 -12.68 27.12 -3.21
C GLU A 406 -13.50 25.83 -3.27
N ALA A 407 -12.97 24.78 -3.91
CA ALA A 407 -13.63 23.47 -3.94
C ALA A 407 -13.72 22.85 -2.54
N VAL A 408 -12.64 22.86 -1.76
CA VAL A 408 -12.59 22.32 -0.38
C VAL A 408 -13.57 23.06 0.55
N ALA A 409 -13.79 24.36 0.35
CA ALA A 409 -14.78 25.12 1.13
C ALA A 409 -16.23 24.62 0.96
N ARG A 410 -16.52 23.77 -0.04
CA ARG A 410 -17.81 23.10 -0.21
C ARG A 410 -18.00 21.89 0.69
N VAL A 411 -16.92 21.38 1.30
CA VAL A 411 -17.01 20.32 2.30
C VAL A 411 -17.66 20.90 3.56
N SER A 412 -18.74 20.27 4.02
CA SER A 412 -19.52 20.80 5.14
C SER A 412 -19.75 19.77 6.23
N THR A 413 -19.98 20.27 7.45
CA THR A 413 -20.34 19.44 8.61
C THR A 413 -21.60 18.61 8.40
N ALA A 414 -22.54 19.10 7.60
CA ALA A 414 -23.78 18.39 7.29
C ALA A 414 -23.49 17.05 6.59
N MET A 415 -22.56 17.06 5.62
CA MET A 415 -22.15 15.84 4.89
C MET A 415 -21.61 14.78 5.85
N PHE A 416 -20.78 15.16 6.83
CA PHE A 416 -20.27 14.22 7.83
C PHE A 416 -21.39 13.69 8.73
N LYS A 417 -22.30 14.55 9.21
CA LYS A 417 -23.40 14.10 10.08
C LYS A 417 -24.35 13.14 9.37
N GLU A 418 -24.68 13.42 8.11
CA GLU A 418 -25.59 12.59 7.31
C GLU A 418 -24.99 11.22 6.99
N GLU A 419 -23.77 11.20 6.45
CA GLU A 419 -23.13 9.94 6.04
C GLU A 419 -22.77 9.04 7.23
N TYR A 420 -22.36 9.61 8.36
CA TYR A 420 -22.02 8.82 9.55
C TYR A 420 -23.23 8.44 10.41
N ALA A 421 -24.39 9.07 10.24
CA ALA A 421 -25.61 8.69 10.97
C ALA A 421 -26.11 7.28 10.59
N SER A 422 -25.85 6.83 9.36
CA SER A 422 -26.31 5.54 8.82
C SER A 422 -25.18 4.52 8.59
N VAL A 423 -23.97 4.79 9.10
CA VAL A 423 -22.77 3.97 8.79
C VAL A 423 -22.91 2.50 9.21
N PHE A 424 -23.75 2.21 10.21
CA PHE A 424 -24.00 0.85 10.72
C PHE A 424 -25.25 0.18 10.13
N ASP A 425 -26.07 0.91 9.38
CA ASP A 425 -27.33 0.37 8.86
C ASP A 425 -27.07 -0.73 7.82
N GLY A 426 -25.98 -0.59 7.05
CA GLY A 426 -25.65 -1.47 5.93
C GLY A 426 -26.71 -1.46 4.81
N ASP A 427 -26.55 -2.33 3.83
CA ASP A 427 -27.56 -2.52 2.78
C ASP A 427 -28.56 -3.63 3.16
N ALA A 428 -29.54 -3.88 2.28
CA ALA A 428 -30.53 -4.95 2.48
C ALA A 428 -29.87 -6.34 2.61
N THR A 429 -28.71 -6.55 1.99
CA THR A 429 -27.95 -7.79 2.10
C THR A 429 -27.33 -7.95 3.48
N TRP A 430 -26.73 -6.90 4.04
CA TRP A 430 -26.20 -6.86 5.40
C TRP A 430 -27.29 -7.11 6.44
N GLN A 431 -28.43 -6.43 6.32
CA GLN A 431 -29.55 -6.58 7.25
C GLN A 431 -30.22 -7.97 7.18
N ALA A 432 -30.11 -8.66 6.05
CA ALA A 432 -30.65 -10.01 5.87
C ALA A 432 -29.76 -11.12 6.48
N ILE A 433 -28.55 -10.80 6.95
CA ILE A 433 -27.66 -11.79 7.57
C ILE A 433 -28.26 -12.26 8.91
N SER A 434 -28.65 -13.52 8.97
CA SER A 434 -29.12 -14.15 10.20
C SER A 434 -27.94 -14.53 11.10
N VAL A 435 -27.91 -13.99 12.31
CA VAL A 435 -26.87 -14.28 13.31
C VAL A 435 -27.50 -15.07 14.47
N PRO A 436 -27.01 -16.27 14.79
CA PRO A 436 -27.48 -17.02 15.95
C PRO A 436 -27.19 -16.27 17.25
N ASP A 437 -28.15 -16.27 18.19
CA ASP A 437 -27.93 -15.76 19.56
C ASP A 437 -27.15 -16.81 20.37
N SER A 438 -25.83 -16.81 20.23
CA SER A 438 -24.93 -17.72 20.95
C SER A 438 -23.65 -17.00 21.36
N LYS A 439 -23.15 -17.34 22.55
CA LYS A 439 -21.86 -16.85 23.08
C LYS A 439 -20.66 -17.65 22.57
N THR A 440 -20.89 -18.85 22.05
CA THR A 440 -19.86 -19.74 21.52
C THR A 440 -20.09 -19.99 20.04
N TYR A 441 -19.04 -19.88 19.24
CA TYR A 441 -19.13 -20.09 17.80
C TYR A 441 -19.36 -21.57 17.46
N HIS A 442 -20.36 -21.85 16.62
CA HIS A 442 -20.62 -23.20 16.12
C HIS A 442 -19.74 -23.45 14.89
N TRP A 443 -18.67 -24.22 15.08
CA TRP A 443 -17.77 -24.61 13.99
C TRP A 443 -18.48 -25.50 12.97
N SER A 444 -18.18 -25.28 11.69
CA SER A 444 -18.67 -26.09 10.59
C SER A 444 -17.49 -26.77 9.89
N ASP A 445 -17.51 -28.10 9.87
CA ASP A 445 -16.45 -28.91 9.24
C ASP A 445 -16.39 -28.73 7.72
N THR A 446 -17.48 -28.23 7.10
CA THR A 446 -17.56 -27.96 5.66
C THR A 446 -17.19 -26.52 5.29
N SER A 447 -17.03 -25.64 6.26
CA SER A 447 -16.68 -24.24 6.00
C SER A 447 -15.27 -24.13 5.43
N THR A 448 -15.13 -23.50 4.28
CA THR A 448 -13.80 -23.19 3.71
C THR A 448 -13.30 -21.81 4.10
N TYR A 449 -14.04 -21.07 4.95
CA TYR A 449 -13.69 -19.71 5.40
C TYR A 449 -13.37 -19.62 6.89
N ILE A 450 -14.07 -20.37 7.73
CA ILE A 450 -13.93 -20.32 9.20
C ILE A 450 -13.73 -21.74 9.71
N GLN A 451 -12.55 -22.03 10.27
CA GLN A 451 -12.14 -23.33 10.79
C GLN A 451 -11.58 -23.19 12.20
N HIS A 452 -11.82 -24.19 13.05
CA HIS A 452 -11.33 -24.19 14.44
C HIS A 452 -9.80 -24.36 14.44
N PRO A 453 -9.00 -23.35 14.85
CA PRO A 453 -7.55 -23.46 14.75
C PRO A 453 -6.96 -24.34 15.85
N PRO A 454 -5.78 -24.96 15.62
CA PRO A 454 -5.19 -25.92 16.54
C PRO A 454 -4.39 -25.30 17.69
N TYR A 455 -4.30 -23.97 17.79
CA TYR A 455 -3.37 -23.26 18.70
C TYR A 455 -3.47 -23.66 20.17
N PHE A 456 -4.66 -24.04 20.62
CA PHE A 456 -4.93 -24.39 22.02
C PHE A 456 -5.19 -25.89 22.23
N GLN A 457 -5.04 -26.71 21.18
CA GLN A 457 -5.25 -28.16 21.30
C GLN A 457 -4.16 -28.77 22.18
N GLY A 458 -4.58 -29.50 23.22
CA GLY A 458 -3.65 -30.12 24.18
C GLY A 458 -2.98 -29.14 25.14
N MET A 459 -3.35 -27.86 25.15
CA MET A 459 -2.76 -26.88 26.06
C MET A 459 -3.15 -27.18 27.52
N ALA A 460 -2.14 -27.45 28.35
CA ALA A 460 -2.32 -27.66 29.78
C ALA A 460 -2.44 -26.32 30.54
N PRO A 461 -3.08 -26.30 31.73
CA PRO A 461 -3.15 -25.10 32.57
C PRO A 461 -1.79 -24.57 33.02
N GLU A 462 -0.81 -25.46 33.20
CA GLU A 462 0.58 -25.10 33.52
C GLU A 462 1.43 -25.24 32.26
N PRO A 463 2.25 -24.23 31.92
CA PRO A 463 3.12 -24.31 30.75
C PRO A 463 4.21 -25.36 30.96
N GLU A 464 4.54 -26.08 29.89
CA GLU A 464 5.67 -27.00 29.88
C GLU A 464 6.99 -26.26 30.08
N ALA A 465 7.99 -26.96 30.61
CA ALA A 465 9.33 -26.41 30.76
C ALA A 465 9.93 -26.10 29.38
N LEU A 466 10.63 -24.97 29.26
CA LEU A 466 11.34 -24.62 28.04
C LEU A 466 12.45 -25.65 27.77
N THR A 467 12.53 -26.12 26.53
CA THR A 467 13.55 -27.07 26.06
C THR A 467 14.35 -26.47 24.90
N ASP A 468 15.59 -26.93 24.75
CA ASP A 468 16.44 -26.58 23.63
C ASP A 468 15.86 -27.12 22.31
N VAL A 469 16.19 -26.45 21.20
CA VAL A 469 15.82 -26.87 19.84
C VAL A 469 16.99 -27.63 19.22
N ASP A 470 16.97 -28.95 19.34
CA ASP A 470 18.03 -29.83 18.85
C ASP A 470 17.73 -30.41 17.45
N GLY A 471 18.77 -30.52 16.61
CA GLY A 471 18.69 -31.23 15.34
C GLY A 471 17.83 -30.54 14.26
N ALA A 472 17.56 -29.24 14.39
CA ALA A 472 16.70 -28.52 13.48
C ALA A 472 17.25 -28.41 12.05
N ARG A 473 16.34 -28.33 11.07
CA ARG A 473 16.65 -28.09 9.66
C ARG A 473 16.20 -26.71 9.22
N ILE A 474 16.94 -26.13 8.28
CA ILE A 474 16.58 -24.87 7.65
C ILE A 474 15.43 -25.16 6.67
N LEU A 475 14.26 -24.58 6.92
CA LEU A 475 13.12 -24.65 6.02
C LEU A 475 13.28 -23.66 4.85
N ALA A 476 13.83 -22.48 5.12
CA ALA A 476 14.13 -21.46 4.13
C ALA A 476 15.35 -20.63 4.54
N LEU A 477 16.19 -20.31 3.56
CA LEU A 477 17.30 -19.36 3.68
C LEU A 477 16.97 -18.16 2.79
N LEU A 478 16.75 -17.01 3.40
CA LEU A 478 16.22 -15.83 2.72
C LEU A 478 17.20 -14.66 2.83
N GLY A 479 17.19 -13.79 1.82
CA GLY A 479 18.00 -12.57 1.83
C GLY A 479 17.41 -11.45 2.67
N ASP A 480 17.77 -10.21 2.31
CA ASP A 480 17.32 -8.99 2.96
C ASP A 480 15.87 -8.62 2.57
N SER A 481 15.24 -7.77 3.40
CA SER A 481 13.97 -7.09 3.11
C SER A 481 12.79 -8.03 2.80
N VAL A 482 12.77 -9.22 3.42
CA VAL A 482 11.64 -10.14 3.28
C VAL A 482 10.40 -9.54 3.93
N THR A 483 9.46 -9.08 3.11
CA THR A 483 8.19 -8.52 3.57
C THR A 483 7.25 -9.57 4.15
N THR A 484 6.31 -9.13 4.99
CA THR A 484 5.17 -9.98 5.44
C THR A 484 4.25 -10.42 4.30
N ASP A 485 4.29 -9.78 3.13
CA ASP A 485 3.61 -10.28 1.91
C ASP A 485 4.36 -11.46 1.28
N HIS A 486 5.69 -11.57 1.44
CA HIS A 486 6.43 -12.78 1.08
C HIS A 486 6.11 -13.94 2.03
N ILE A 487 6.06 -13.66 3.34
CA ILE A 487 5.81 -14.67 4.39
C ILE A 487 4.36 -15.14 4.39
N SER A 488 3.39 -14.24 4.24
CA SER A 488 1.96 -14.56 4.28
C SER A 488 1.22 -13.70 3.25
N PRO A 489 1.23 -14.06 1.95
CA PRO A 489 0.54 -13.31 0.91
C PRO A 489 -0.94 -13.12 1.21
N ALA A 490 -1.53 -12.02 0.73
CA ALA A 490 -2.95 -11.70 0.92
C ALA A 490 -3.78 -11.77 -0.35
N GLY A 491 -3.14 -11.79 -1.53
CA GLY A 491 -3.79 -11.71 -2.84
C GLY A 491 -4.38 -13.04 -3.33
N SER A 492 -4.62 -13.10 -4.63
CA SER A 492 -5.07 -14.32 -5.32
C SER A 492 -3.97 -15.38 -5.38
N PHE A 493 -4.36 -16.62 -5.68
CA PHE A 493 -3.45 -17.77 -5.78
C PHE A 493 -3.91 -18.76 -6.85
N SER A 494 -2.96 -19.55 -7.38
CA SER A 494 -3.22 -20.51 -8.45
C SER A 494 -3.88 -21.80 -7.94
N ALA A 495 -4.55 -22.53 -8.85
CA ALA A 495 -5.10 -23.84 -8.55
C ALA A 495 -4.02 -24.89 -8.22
N ASP A 496 -2.81 -24.72 -8.75
CA ASP A 496 -1.69 -25.65 -8.55
C ASP A 496 -0.97 -25.44 -7.21
N SER A 497 -1.15 -24.27 -6.58
CA SER A 497 -0.61 -24.00 -5.25
C SER A 497 -1.17 -24.99 -4.21
N PRO A 498 -0.46 -25.28 -3.10
CA PRO A 498 -0.98 -26.16 -2.05
C PRO A 498 -2.37 -25.75 -1.55
N ALA A 499 -2.61 -24.44 -1.37
CA ALA A 499 -3.90 -23.91 -0.96
C ALA A 499 -4.99 -24.08 -2.04
N GLY A 500 -4.63 -23.90 -3.31
CA GLY A 500 -5.51 -24.13 -4.46
C GLY A 500 -5.95 -25.59 -4.54
N ARG A 501 -5.00 -26.53 -4.45
CA ARG A 501 -5.27 -27.98 -4.43
C ARG A 501 -6.23 -28.35 -3.30
N TYR A 502 -5.98 -27.84 -2.09
CA TYR A 502 -6.86 -28.04 -0.92
C TYR A 502 -8.31 -27.57 -1.14
N LEU A 503 -8.50 -26.43 -1.82
CA LEU A 503 -9.84 -25.90 -2.14
C LEU A 503 -10.52 -26.69 -3.26
N VAL A 504 -9.78 -27.10 -4.28
CA VAL A 504 -10.30 -27.94 -5.38
C VAL A 504 -10.76 -29.30 -4.88
N GLU A 505 -9.99 -29.93 -3.98
CA GLU A 505 -10.38 -31.18 -3.32
C GLU A 505 -11.68 -31.05 -2.51
N ARG A 506 -12.04 -29.83 -2.10
CA ARG A 506 -13.29 -29.49 -1.39
C ARG A 506 -14.40 -28.98 -2.33
N GLY A 507 -14.23 -29.11 -3.63
CA GLY A 507 -15.21 -28.73 -4.64
C GLY A 507 -15.32 -27.22 -4.88
N ILE A 508 -14.34 -26.42 -4.45
CA ILE A 508 -14.30 -24.98 -4.73
C ILE A 508 -13.52 -24.75 -6.03
N HIS A 509 -14.09 -23.96 -6.94
CA HIS A 509 -13.46 -23.65 -8.23
C HIS A 509 -12.68 -22.32 -8.19
N LYS A 510 -11.74 -22.13 -9.12
CA LYS A 510 -10.83 -20.97 -9.16
C LYS A 510 -11.54 -19.61 -9.02
N PRO A 511 -12.68 -19.33 -9.67
CA PRO A 511 -13.40 -18.06 -9.49
C PRO A 511 -13.85 -17.82 -8.03
N ASP A 512 -14.09 -18.87 -7.27
CA ASP A 512 -14.58 -18.84 -5.89
C ASP A 512 -13.46 -18.98 -4.85
N PHE A 513 -12.19 -19.06 -5.28
CA PHE A 513 -11.04 -19.10 -4.36
C PHE A 513 -11.00 -17.85 -3.48
N ASN A 514 -11.42 -16.71 -4.03
CA ASN A 514 -11.24 -15.39 -3.45
C ASN A 514 -9.74 -15.12 -3.24
N SER A 515 -9.33 -14.60 -2.09
CA SER A 515 -7.95 -14.21 -1.79
C SER A 515 -7.45 -14.87 -0.51
N TYR A 516 -6.13 -15.02 -0.32
CA TYR A 516 -5.59 -15.46 0.98
C TYR A 516 -6.08 -14.58 2.13
N GLY A 517 -6.18 -13.26 1.93
CA GLY A 517 -6.71 -12.34 2.93
C GLY A 517 -8.13 -12.68 3.38
N SER A 518 -9.00 -13.08 2.45
CA SER A 518 -10.37 -13.52 2.77
C SER A 518 -10.43 -14.86 3.52
N ARG A 519 -9.37 -15.67 3.42
CA ARG A 519 -9.28 -17.02 3.98
C ARG A 519 -8.61 -17.06 5.36
N ARG A 520 -8.35 -15.90 5.98
CA ARG A 520 -7.67 -15.78 7.28
C ARG A 520 -8.38 -16.47 8.46
N GLY A 521 -9.67 -16.77 8.34
CA GLY A 521 -10.41 -17.58 9.31
C GLY A 521 -10.17 -19.08 9.17
N ASN A 522 -9.46 -19.51 8.12
CA ASN A 522 -9.20 -20.91 7.81
C ASN A 522 -7.68 -21.20 7.85
N HIS A 523 -7.24 -21.83 8.94
CA HIS A 523 -5.82 -22.12 9.14
C HIS A 523 -5.23 -23.09 8.10
N GLU A 524 -6.03 -24.00 7.55
CA GLU A 524 -5.58 -24.94 6.51
C GLU A 524 -5.17 -24.22 5.22
N VAL A 525 -5.93 -23.19 4.83
CA VAL A 525 -5.59 -22.37 3.64
C VAL A 525 -4.40 -21.49 3.94
N MET A 526 -4.37 -20.86 5.12
CA MET A 526 -3.32 -19.91 5.46
C MET A 526 -1.96 -20.56 5.72
N MET A 527 -1.91 -21.73 6.34
CA MET A 527 -0.66 -22.48 6.49
C MET A 527 -0.09 -22.89 5.13
N ARG A 528 -0.95 -23.31 4.19
CA ARG A 528 -0.57 -23.62 2.81
C ARG A 528 -0.13 -22.40 2.01
N GLY A 529 -0.65 -21.24 2.36
CA GLY A 529 -0.24 -19.95 1.80
C GLY A 529 1.03 -19.38 2.42
N THR A 530 1.54 -19.95 3.52
CA THR A 530 2.73 -19.41 4.21
C THR A 530 3.98 -19.66 3.38
N PHE A 531 4.74 -18.59 3.12
CA PHE A 531 5.84 -18.50 2.16
C PHE A 531 5.47 -18.86 0.72
N ALA A 532 4.18 -18.81 0.34
CA ALA A 532 3.72 -19.19 -1.01
C ALA A 532 3.75 -18.03 -2.03
N ASN A 533 4.40 -16.91 -1.70
CA ASN A 533 4.48 -15.77 -2.61
C ASN A 533 5.30 -16.13 -3.85
N VAL A 534 4.84 -15.74 -5.03
CA VAL A 534 5.51 -16.05 -6.31
C VAL A 534 6.85 -15.33 -6.51
N ARG A 535 7.16 -14.33 -5.70
CA ARG A 535 8.41 -13.54 -5.74
C ARG A 535 9.35 -13.79 -4.58
N ILE A 536 9.05 -14.74 -3.68
CA ILE A 536 10.01 -15.07 -2.64
C ILE A 536 11.22 -15.76 -3.28
N SER A 537 12.43 -15.33 -2.92
CA SER A 537 13.68 -15.94 -3.35
C SER A 537 14.29 -16.68 -2.16
N ASN A 538 14.55 -17.97 -2.35
CA ASN A 538 15.11 -18.84 -1.33
C ASN A 538 16.48 -19.34 -1.79
N GLU A 539 17.53 -18.93 -1.09
CA GLU A 539 18.93 -19.22 -1.42
C GLU A 539 19.29 -20.71 -1.33
N MET A 540 18.37 -21.56 -0.88
CA MET A 540 18.51 -23.03 -0.96
C MET A 540 18.31 -23.59 -2.37
N LEU A 541 17.82 -22.76 -3.31
CA LEU A 541 17.52 -23.12 -4.70
C LEU A 541 18.24 -22.15 -5.65
N ASP A 542 18.79 -22.69 -6.74
CA ASP A 542 19.47 -21.91 -7.77
C ASP A 542 18.45 -21.41 -8.80
N ASP A 543 18.39 -20.09 -9.03
CA ASP A 543 17.54 -19.44 -10.05
C ASP A 543 16.04 -19.78 -9.98
N VAL A 544 15.52 -20.07 -8.78
CA VAL A 544 14.08 -20.33 -8.55
C VAL A 544 13.46 -19.19 -7.73
N GLU A 545 12.52 -18.47 -8.35
CA GLU A 545 11.57 -17.61 -7.64
C GLU A 545 10.27 -18.37 -7.32
N GLY A 546 9.69 -18.06 -6.17
CA GLY A 546 8.41 -18.59 -5.72
C GLY A 546 8.52 -19.40 -4.44
N GLY A 547 7.36 -19.82 -3.92
CA GLY A 547 7.22 -20.46 -2.61
C GLY A 547 7.74 -21.90 -2.51
N TYR A 548 9.01 -22.10 -2.87
CA TYR A 548 9.69 -23.38 -2.94
C TYR A 548 10.88 -23.45 -2.00
N THR A 549 11.24 -24.66 -1.61
CA THR A 549 12.45 -24.95 -0.85
C THR A 549 13.01 -26.32 -1.24
N ARG A 550 14.18 -26.65 -0.70
CA ARG A 550 14.81 -27.96 -0.83
C ARG A 550 14.60 -28.75 0.45
N HIS A 551 13.96 -29.91 0.34
CA HIS A 551 13.95 -30.88 1.43
C HIS A 551 15.33 -31.50 1.57
N VAL A 552 16.10 -31.07 2.58
CA VAL A 552 17.54 -31.38 2.71
C VAL A 552 17.84 -32.89 2.69
N PRO A 553 17.10 -33.77 3.39
CA PRO A 553 17.38 -35.21 3.35
C PRO A 553 17.23 -35.86 1.97
N SER A 554 16.25 -35.45 1.15
CA SER A 554 16.01 -36.04 -0.17
C SER A 554 16.62 -35.26 -1.33
N GLY A 555 16.96 -33.99 -1.12
CA GLY A 555 17.42 -33.07 -2.17
C GLY A 555 16.30 -32.54 -3.08
N GLU A 556 15.06 -32.97 -2.85
CA GLU A 556 13.89 -32.66 -3.68
C GLU A 556 13.43 -31.20 -3.49
N GLN A 557 13.10 -30.53 -4.59
CA GLN A 557 12.46 -29.23 -4.56
C GLN A 557 10.95 -29.40 -4.38
N LEU A 558 10.41 -28.78 -3.34
CA LEU A 558 9.00 -28.87 -2.97
C LEU A 558 8.45 -27.48 -2.64
N PRO A 559 7.13 -27.24 -2.78
CA PRO A 559 6.48 -26.12 -2.12
C PRO A 559 6.82 -26.11 -0.62
N ILE A 560 7.03 -24.93 -0.04
CA ILE A 560 7.48 -24.81 1.37
C ILE A 560 6.53 -25.53 2.34
N TYR A 561 5.21 -25.42 2.11
CA TYR A 561 4.22 -26.16 2.88
C TYR A 561 4.42 -27.68 2.79
N ASP A 562 4.61 -28.23 1.58
CA ASP A 562 4.77 -29.67 1.35
C ASP A 562 6.06 -30.18 2.03
N ALA A 563 7.15 -29.41 1.97
CA ALA A 563 8.40 -29.72 2.68
C ALA A 563 8.24 -29.68 4.22
N ALA A 564 7.52 -28.68 4.74
CA ALA A 564 7.26 -28.56 6.17
C ALA A 564 6.43 -29.73 6.72
N MET A 565 5.41 -30.18 5.97
CA MET A 565 4.61 -31.35 6.37
C MET A 565 5.45 -32.64 6.36
N ARG A 566 6.36 -32.80 5.39
CA ARG A 566 7.30 -33.92 5.36
C ARG A 566 8.22 -33.92 6.59
N TYR A 567 8.77 -32.77 6.96
CA TYR A 567 9.59 -32.68 8.17
C TYR A 567 8.79 -32.94 9.46
N ALA A 568 7.51 -32.58 9.49
CA ALA A 568 6.63 -32.90 10.61
C ALA A 568 6.44 -34.42 10.74
N GLU A 569 6.26 -35.15 9.63
CA GLU A 569 6.23 -36.63 9.63
C GLU A 569 7.55 -37.25 10.09
N GLU A 570 8.67 -36.61 9.77
CA GLU A 570 10.02 -37.01 10.19
C GLU A 570 10.35 -36.61 11.64
N GLY A 571 9.46 -35.88 12.33
CA GLY A 571 9.69 -35.40 13.70
C GLY A 571 10.85 -34.40 13.81
N THR A 572 11.16 -33.68 12.73
CA THR A 572 12.32 -32.79 12.65
C THR A 572 11.91 -31.34 12.89
N PRO A 573 12.50 -30.64 13.90
CA PRO A 573 12.19 -29.22 14.12
C PRO A 573 12.75 -28.35 13.00
N LEU A 574 12.11 -27.21 12.76
CA LEU A 574 12.47 -26.30 11.67
C LEU A 574 12.89 -24.92 12.15
N ILE A 575 13.76 -24.28 11.37
CA ILE A 575 14.15 -22.88 11.52
C ILE A 575 14.09 -22.15 10.18
N VAL A 576 13.98 -20.83 10.24
CA VAL A 576 14.18 -19.94 9.07
C VAL A 576 15.42 -19.09 9.33
N VAL A 577 16.22 -18.86 8.29
CA VAL A 577 17.34 -17.93 8.32
C VAL A 577 17.06 -16.80 7.33
N ALA A 578 17.29 -15.56 7.73
CA ALA A 578 17.02 -14.38 6.92
C ALA A 578 18.10 -13.29 7.05
N GLY A 579 18.16 -12.39 6.07
CA GLY A 579 18.97 -11.18 6.14
C GLY A 579 18.38 -10.09 7.04
N ARG A 580 18.58 -8.83 6.64
CA ARG A 580 18.11 -7.62 7.35
C ARG A 580 16.63 -7.35 7.08
N GLU A 581 16.00 -6.63 8.02
CA GLU A 581 14.63 -6.11 7.90
C GLU A 581 13.59 -7.22 7.66
N TYR A 582 13.80 -8.39 8.28
CA TYR A 582 12.89 -9.52 8.16
C TYR A 582 11.50 -9.19 8.73
N GLY A 583 10.48 -9.38 7.92
CA GLY A 583 9.08 -9.10 8.25
C GLY A 583 8.64 -7.66 8.05
N THR A 584 9.25 -6.91 7.12
CA THR A 584 8.80 -5.53 6.83
C THR A 584 7.35 -5.48 6.32
N GLY A 585 6.67 -4.36 6.58
CA GLY A 585 5.37 -4.06 5.97
C GLY A 585 4.15 -4.29 6.87
N SER A 586 3.26 -5.21 6.48
CA SER A 586 1.90 -5.36 7.03
C SER A 586 1.90 -5.94 8.45
N SER A 587 0.95 -5.52 9.29
CA SER A 587 0.84 -6.00 10.68
C SER A 587 0.25 -7.41 10.83
N ARG A 588 0.14 -8.19 9.74
CA ARG A 588 -0.58 -9.48 9.72
C ARG A 588 0.13 -10.51 10.62
N ASP A 589 -0.58 -10.99 11.64
CA ASP A 589 -0.07 -12.02 12.56
C ASP A 589 -0.02 -13.41 11.92
N TRP A 590 -0.71 -13.61 10.78
CA TRP A 590 -0.59 -14.81 9.96
C TRP A 590 0.83 -15.09 9.47
N ALA A 591 1.68 -14.06 9.36
CA ALA A 591 3.11 -14.25 9.10
C ALA A 591 3.85 -14.95 10.26
N ALA A 592 3.31 -14.93 11.48
CA ALA A 592 3.83 -15.68 12.63
C ALA A 592 3.03 -16.95 12.90
N LYS A 593 1.69 -16.90 12.82
CA LYS A 593 0.82 -18.09 12.96
C LYS A 593 1.16 -19.16 11.93
N GLY A 594 1.33 -18.75 10.67
CA GLY A 594 1.74 -19.64 9.58
C GLY A 594 3.10 -20.27 9.85
N THR A 595 4.09 -19.45 10.20
CA THR A 595 5.45 -19.90 10.56
C THR A 595 5.43 -20.97 11.66
N LEU A 596 4.68 -20.75 12.75
CA LEU A 596 4.51 -21.76 13.79
C LEU A 596 3.81 -23.03 13.28
N LEU A 597 2.72 -22.90 12.51
CA LEU A 597 1.96 -24.04 11.99
C LEU A 597 2.73 -24.87 10.95
N LEU A 598 3.76 -24.30 10.32
CA LEU A 598 4.73 -25.06 9.52
C LEU A 598 5.78 -25.78 10.36
N GLY A 599 5.74 -25.68 11.69
CA GLY A 599 6.68 -26.34 12.60
C GLY A 599 7.98 -25.57 12.85
N VAL A 600 8.05 -24.29 12.45
CA VAL A 600 9.22 -23.45 12.70
C VAL A 600 9.28 -23.03 14.16
N ARG A 601 10.40 -23.32 14.82
CA ARG A 601 10.64 -23.04 16.24
C ARG A 601 11.42 -21.75 16.48
N ALA A 602 12.27 -21.37 15.53
CA ALA A 602 13.05 -20.14 15.60
C ALA A 602 13.24 -19.52 14.22
N VAL A 603 13.38 -18.19 14.20
CA VAL A 603 13.83 -17.42 13.04
C VAL A 603 15.12 -16.72 13.43
N ILE A 604 16.18 -16.89 12.64
CA ILE A 604 17.47 -16.24 12.85
C ILE A 604 17.63 -15.18 11.76
N ALA A 605 17.75 -13.91 12.14
CA ALA A 605 17.87 -12.82 11.16
C ALA A 605 18.90 -11.78 11.57
N GLU A 606 19.50 -11.08 10.59
CA GLU A 606 20.39 -9.95 10.92
C GLU A 606 19.63 -8.81 11.62
N SER A 607 18.36 -8.60 11.25
CA SER A 607 17.44 -7.69 11.96
C SER A 607 15.98 -7.99 11.66
N PHE A 608 15.08 -7.59 12.58
CA PHE A 608 13.64 -7.76 12.45
C PHE A 608 12.92 -6.43 12.44
N GLU A 609 11.80 -6.39 11.71
CA GLU A 609 10.84 -5.30 11.81
C GLU A 609 9.92 -5.45 13.03
N ARG A 610 9.57 -4.33 13.66
CA ARG A 610 9.04 -4.28 15.05
C ARG A 610 7.79 -5.15 15.25
N ILE A 611 6.80 -5.00 14.37
CA ILE A 611 5.51 -5.71 14.49
C ILE A 611 5.72 -7.20 14.28
N HIS A 612 6.51 -7.59 13.27
CA HIS A 612 6.72 -8.99 12.96
C HIS A 612 7.46 -9.72 14.08
N ARG A 613 8.51 -9.10 14.67
CA ARG A 613 9.18 -9.61 15.86
C ARG A 613 8.21 -9.86 17.01
N SER A 614 7.31 -8.92 17.26
CA SER A 614 6.30 -9.03 18.33
C SER A 614 5.31 -10.16 18.05
N ASN A 615 4.91 -10.33 16.78
CA ASN A 615 4.03 -11.43 16.36
C ASN A 615 4.68 -12.81 16.53
N LEU A 616 5.98 -12.94 16.21
CA LEU A 616 6.73 -14.19 16.42
C LEU A 616 6.75 -14.57 17.91
N ILE A 617 7.09 -13.60 18.77
CA ILE A 617 7.07 -13.76 20.24
C ILE A 617 5.68 -14.15 20.72
N GLY A 618 4.63 -13.47 20.24
CA GLY A 618 3.24 -13.74 20.60
C GLY A 618 2.75 -15.15 20.22
N MET A 619 3.36 -15.77 19.19
CA MET A 619 3.10 -17.16 18.81
C MET A 619 4.06 -18.17 19.45
N GLY A 620 5.05 -17.73 20.21
CA GLY A 620 6.08 -18.61 20.79
C GLY A 620 7.17 -19.06 19.82
N VAL A 621 7.33 -18.40 18.66
CA VAL A 621 8.46 -18.59 17.76
C VAL A 621 9.59 -17.67 18.21
N LEU A 622 10.81 -18.19 18.37
CA LEU A 622 11.94 -17.44 18.90
C LEU A 622 12.61 -16.57 17.81
N PRO A 623 12.58 -15.22 17.88
CA PRO A 623 13.35 -14.37 16.99
C PRO A 623 14.76 -14.16 17.54
N LEU A 624 15.78 -14.61 16.79
CA LEU A 624 17.20 -14.57 17.14
C LEU A 624 17.98 -13.59 16.28
#